data_AF-A0A431LX91-F1
#
_entry.id   AF-A0A431LX91-F1
#
_cell.length_a   1.000
_cell.length_b   1.000
_cell.length_c   1.000
_cell.angle_alpha   90.00
_cell.angle_beta   90.00
_cell.angle_gamma   90.00
#
_symmetry.space_group_name_H-M   'P 1'
#
loop_
_entity.id
_entity.type
_entity.pdbx_description
1 polymer ?
#
loop_
_entity_poly.entity_id
_entity_poly.type
_entity_poly.pdbx_seq_one_letter_code
_entity_poly.pdbx_strand_id
1 'polypeptide(L)'
;PVSQEELLKLREDFVAGKFQLKIEPTRFKLKDYRRFLDKNAASIAAFKQTQQASFEAERERWKAAGQDVVASDDSVAEAGPDSELDLPPNGRAVATHVAGSLWKIEAQVGDRVKEGQTLVIVESMKMEIPLVAPCSGKLTHLFCKEGAGVAAGQDLLVIVAE
;
A
#
# COMPACT_ATOMS: atom_id res chain seq x y z
N PRO A 1 -5.32 -22.78 16.18
CA PRO A 1 -5.42 -21.32 15.89
C PRO A 1 -4.95 -20.57 17.13
N VAL A 2 -4.42 -19.36 16.98
CA VAL A 2 -3.98 -18.49 18.10
C VAL A 2 -4.61 -17.12 17.96
N SER A 3 -4.76 -16.41 19.07
CA SER A 3 -5.22 -15.01 19.06
C SER A 3 -4.12 -14.07 18.53
N GLN A 4 -4.49 -12.81 18.26
CA GLN A 4 -3.53 -11.76 17.91
C GLN A 4 -2.49 -11.56 19.03
N GLU A 5 -2.93 -11.47 20.28
CA GLU A 5 -2.07 -11.27 21.44
C GLU A 5 -1.09 -12.43 21.62
N GLU A 6 -1.58 -13.66 21.48
CA GLU A 6 -0.76 -14.86 21.52
C GLU A 6 0.28 -14.86 20.40
N LEU A 7 -0.09 -14.49 19.17
CA LEU A 7 0.83 -14.43 18.04
C LEU A 7 1.96 -13.40 18.25
N LEU A 8 1.65 -12.23 18.80
CA LEU A 8 2.66 -11.21 19.12
C LEU A 8 3.65 -11.73 20.15
N LYS A 9 3.14 -12.35 21.22
CA LYS A 9 3.99 -12.97 22.24
C LYS A 9 4.88 -14.08 21.66
N LEU A 10 4.33 -14.95 20.81
CA LEU A 10 5.09 -16.01 20.15
C LEU A 10 6.22 -15.45 19.25
N ARG A 11 5.99 -14.33 18.56
CA ARG A 11 7.02 -13.67 17.74
C ARG A 11 8.18 -13.14 18.58
N GLU A 12 7.88 -12.52 19.72
CA GLU A 12 8.90 -12.04 20.67
C GLU A 12 9.67 -13.22 21.29
N ASP A 13 8.95 -14.21 21.79
CA ASP A 13 9.53 -15.37 22.46
C ASP A 13 10.38 -16.24 21.53
N PHE A 14 10.05 -16.30 20.23
CA PHE A 14 10.81 -17.07 19.25
C PHE A 14 12.23 -16.50 19.03
N VAL A 15 12.36 -15.19 18.84
CA VAL A 15 13.68 -14.54 18.67
C VAL A 15 14.52 -14.65 19.95
N ALA A 16 13.87 -14.60 21.11
CA ALA A 16 14.52 -14.81 22.40
C ALA A 16 14.83 -16.28 22.74
N GLY A 17 14.48 -17.24 21.87
CA GLY A 17 14.67 -18.68 22.08
C GLY A 17 13.75 -19.29 23.15
N LYS A 18 12.78 -18.54 23.67
CA LYS A 18 11.81 -18.96 24.69
C LYS A 18 10.68 -19.80 24.09
N PHE A 19 10.39 -19.61 22.80
CA PHE A 19 9.41 -20.42 22.09
C PHE A 19 10.10 -21.52 21.27
N GLN A 20 9.77 -22.77 21.59
CA GLN A 20 10.28 -23.94 20.89
C GLN A 20 9.26 -24.42 19.86
N LEU A 21 9.66 -24.42 18.59
CA LEU A 21 8.82 -24.93 17.52
C LEU A 21 8.65 -26.45 17.67
N LYS A 22 7.41 -26.91 17.51
CA LYS A 22 7.13 -28.34 17.42
C LYS A 22 7.62 -28.86 16.07
N ILE A 23 8.75 -29.55 16.07
CA ILE A 23 9.35 -30.14 14.87
C ILE A 23 9.36 -31.66 15.04
N GLU A 24 8.68 -32.37 14.14
CA GLU A 24 8.61 -33.83 14.13
C GLU A 24 9.26 -34.37 12.85
N PRO A 25 10.29 -35.23 12.94
CA PRO A 25 10.82 -35.93 11.79
C PRO A 25 9.78 -36.91 11.25
N THR A 26 9.37 -36.74 9.99
CA THR A 26 8.38 -37.62 9.33
C THR A 26 8.82 -37.98 7.92
N ARG A 27 8.05 -38.85 7.24
CA ARG A 27 8.31 -39.25 5.85
C ARG A 27 7.06 -39.11 5.00
N PHE A 28 7.14 -38.24 3.99
CA PHE A 28 6.11 -38.14 2.97
C PHE A 28 6.31 -39.20 1.88
N LYS A 29 5.27 -39.99 1.59
CA LYS A 29 5.27 -40.99 0.52
C LYS A 29 4.30 -40.57 -0.57
N LEU A 30 4.84 -40.23 -1.75
CA LEU A 30 4.03 -39.78 -2.88
C LEU A 30 2.95 -40.79 -3.30
N LYS A 31 3.23 -42.10 -3.20
CA LYS A 31 2.25 -43.16 -3.50
C LYS A 31 1.02 -43.08 -2.59
N ASP A 32 1.22 -42.82 -1.31
CA ASP A 32 0.12 -42.76 -0.35
C ASP A 32 -0.70 -41.48 -0.54
N TYR A 33 -0.02 -40.37 -0.86
CA TYR A 33 -0.69 -39.12 -1.22
C TYR A 33 -1.53 -39.24 -2.50
N ARG A 34 -1.02 -39.91 -3.55
CA ARG A 34 -1.79 -40.19 -4.78
C ARG A 34 -3.04 -41.01 -4.48
N ARG A 35 -2.92 -42.06 -3.66
CA ARG A 35 -4.09 -42.84 -3.22
C ARG A 35 -5.10 -41.99 -2.45
N PHE A 36 -4.63 -41.06 -1.62
CA PHE A 36 -5.49 -40.09 -0.94
C PHE A 36 -6.21 -39.19 -1.96
N LEU A 37 -5.52 -38.69 -2.98
CA LEU A 37 -6.12 -37.88 -4.04
C LEU A 37 -7.19 -38.68 -4.81
N ASP A 38 -6.88 -39.91 -5.22
CA ASP A 38 -7.82 -40.77 -5.95
C ASP A 38 -9.07 -41.04 -5.11
N LYS A 39 -8.89 -41.34 -3.82
CA LYS A 39 -10.00 -41.58 -2.88
C LYS A 39 -10.91 -40.36 -2.70
N ASN A 40 -10.36 -39.15 -2.82
CA ASN A 40 -11.10 -37.90 -2.60
C ASN A 40 -11.40 -37.14 -3.92
N ALA A 41 -11.14 -37.76 -5.07
CA ALA A 41 -11.15 -37.09 -6.37
C ALA A 41 -12.48 -36.36 -6.65
N ALA A 42 -13.62 -36.98 -6.32
CA ALA A 42 -14.94 -36.39 -6.53
C ALA A 42 -15.16 -35.10 -5.71
N SER A 43 -14.78 -35.11 -4.42
CA SER A 43 -14.90 -33.93 -3.55
C SER A 43 -13.96 -32.81 -4.00
N ILE A 44 -12.73 -33.16 -4.38
CA ILE A 44 -11.76 -32.21 -4.92
C ILE A 44 -12.28 -31.58 -6.21
N ALA A 45 -12.83 -32.38 -7.13
CA ALA A 45 -13.36 -31.91 -8.40
C ALA A 45 -14.56 -30.97 -8.19
N ALA A 46 -15.50 -31.35 -7.31
CA ALA A 46 -16.66 -30.53 -6.98
C ALA A 46 -16.25 -29.15 -6.42
N PHE A 47 -15.29 -29.13 -5.49
CA PHE A 47 -14.78 -27.87 -4.94
C PHE A 47 -14.10 -27.02 -6.02
N LYS A 48 -13.23 -27.61 -6.84
CA LYS A 48 -12.52 -26.90 -7.91
C LYS A 48 -13.47 -26.32 -8.95
N GLN A 49 -14.54 -27.03 -9.29
CA GLN A 49 -15.55 -26.54 -10.22
C GLN A 49 -16.23 -25.28 -9.68
N THR A 50 -16.67 -25.30 -8.42
CA THR A 50 -17.28 -24.13 -7.77
C THR A 50 -16.30 -22.96 -7.68
N GLN A 51 -15.06 -23.23 -7.27
CA GLN A 51 -14.01 -22.21 -7.20
C GLN A 51 -13.77 -21.54 -8.54
N GLN A 52 -13.60 -22.33 -9.61
CA GLN A 52 -13.34 -21.83 -10.95
C GLN A 52 -14.51 -21.01 -11.49
N ALA A 53 -15.73 -21.51 -11.35
CA ALA A 53 -16.93 -20.78 -11.77
C ALA A 53 -17.08 -19.44 -11.03
N SER A 54 -16.80 -19.43 -9.72
CA SER A 54 -16.85 -18.22 -8.90
C SER A 54 -15.76 -17.21 -9.31
N PHE A 55 -14.54 -17.69 -9.57
CA PHE A 55 -13.43 -16.87 -10.04
C PHE A 55 -13.73 -16.24 -11.40
N GLU A 56 -14.22 -17.03 -12.36
CA GLU A 56 -14.60 -16.52 -13.67
C GLU A 56 -15.72 -15.49 -13.58
N ALA A 57 -16.75 -15.75 -12.78
CA ALA A 57 -17.84 -14.80 -12.57
C ALA A 57 -17.36 -13.48 -11.96
N GLU A 58 -16.42 -13.50 -11.01
CA GLU A 58 -15.83 -12.29 -10.42
C GLU A 58 -14.97 -11.54 -11.44
N ARG A 59 -14.14 -12.26 -12.19
CA ARG A 59 -13.30 -11.65 -13.24
C ARG A 59 -14.15 -10.94 -14.30
N GLU A 60 -15.26 -11.54 -14.73
CA GLU A 60 -16.18 -10.89 -15.67
C GLU A 60 -16.91 -9.70 -15.04
N ARG A 61 -17.23 -9.72 -13.74
CA ARG A 61 -17.73 -8.54 -13.01
C ARG A 61 -16.72 -7.40 -13.00
N TRP A 62 -15.45 -7.68 -12.74
CA TRP A 62 -14.40 -6.65 -12.75
C TRP A 62 -14.23 -6.02 -14.13
N LYS A 63 -14.21 -6.84 -15.18
CA LYS A 63 -14.21 -6.34 -16.57
C LYS A 63 -15.42 -5.46 -16.86
N ALA A 64 -16.62 -5.90 -16.49
CA ALA A 64 -17.84 -5.13 -16.71
C ALA A 64 -17.87 -3.81 -15.90
N ALA A 65 -17.23 -3.79 -14.73
CA ALA A 65 -17.06 -2.60 -13.90
C ALA A 65 -15.87 -1.70 -14.31
N GLY A 66 -15.10 -2.09 -15.33
CA GLY A 66 -13.87 -1.38 -15.72
C GLY A 66 -12.77 -1.40 -14.66
N GLN A 67 -12.76 -2.42 -13.79
CA GLN A 67 -11.79 -2.61 -12.71
C GLN A 67 -10.67 -3.59 -13.09
N ASP A 68 -10.64 -4.10 -14.32
CA ASP A 68 -9.53 -4.91 -14.85
C ASP A 68 -8.35 -4.04 -15.34
N VAL A 69 -8.40 -2.73 -15.10
CA VAL A 69 -7.37 -1.77 -15.44
C VAL A 69 -6.16 -2.03 -14.54
N VAL A 70 -5.07 -2.48 -15.16
CA VAL A 70 -3.74 -2.52 -14.53
C VAL A 70 -3.30 -1.07 -14.33
N ALA A 71 -3.08 -0.65 -13.09
CA ALA A 71 -2.46 0.63 -12.82
C ALA A 71 -1.09 0.66 -13.51
N SER A 72 -0.95 1.44 -14.57
CA SER A 72 0.30 1.57 -15.30
C SER A 72 1.16 2.68 -14.70
N ASP A 73 2.47 2.50 -14.78
CA ASP A 73 3.48 3.51 -14.42
C ASP A 73 3.33 4.81 -15.23
N ASP A 74 2.50 4.83 -16.28
CA ASP A 74 2.21 6.01 -17.09
C ASP A 74 1.60 7.15 -16.26
N SER A 75 0.91 6.83 -15.16
CA SER A 75 0.36 7.84 -14.24
C SER A 75 1.45 8.69 -13.57
N VAL A 76 2.66 8.15 -13.38
CA VAL A 76 3.82 8.89 -12.88
C VAL A 76 4.47 9.70 -14.01
N ALA A 77 4.38 9.24 -15.26
CA ALA A 77 4.95 9.94 -16.42
C ALA A 77 4.15 11.21 -16.80
N GLU A 78 2.84 11.26 -16.51
CA GLU A 78 2.04 12.49 -16.68
C GLU A 78 2.30 13.56 -15.61
N ALA A 79 2.94 13.19 -14.49
CA ALA A 79 3.32 14.13 -13.44
C ALA A 79 4.56 14.95 -13.87
N GLY A 80 4.32 16.15 -14.42
CA GLY A 80 5.38 17.08 -14.81
C GLY A 80 6.08 17.74 -13.59
N PRO A 81 7.42 17.92 -13.63
CA PRO A 81 8.18 18.43 -12.47
C PRO A 81 8.12 19.95 -12.27
N ASP A 82 7.51 20.72 -13.16
CA ASP A 82 7.51 22.20 -13.06
C ASP A 82 6.10 22.75 -13.27
N SER A 83 5.48 23.20 -12.18
CA SER A 83 4.38 24.15 -12.23
C SER A 83 4.94 25.49 -11.73
N GLU A 84 4.98 26.52 -12.58
CA GLU A 84 5.15 27.89 -12.09
C GLU A 84 3.95 28.21 -11.19
N LEU A 85 4.12 28.04 -9.88
CA LEU A 85 3.11 28.35 -8.88
C LEU A 85 3.20 29.84 -8.54
N ASP A 86 2.10 30.57 -8.74
CA ASP A 86 1.93 31.90 -8.17
C ASP A 86 1.72 31.76 -6.66
N LEU A 87 2.79 31.90 -5.90
CA LEU A 87 2.78 31.71 -4.46
C LEU A 87 2.26 32.96 -3.74
N PRO A 88 1.33 32.81 -2.78
CA PRO A 88 0.96 33.93 -1.92
C PRO A 88 2.18 34.47 -1.15
N PRO A 89 2.14 35.71 -0.63
CA PRO A 89 3.21 36.23 0.24
C PRO A 89 3.51 35.25 1.39
N ASN A 90 4.79 34.96 1.62
CA ASN A 90 5.28 33.94 2.56
C ASN A 90 4.83 32.50 2.27
N GLY A 91 4.30 32.24 1.07
CA GLY A 91 3.97 30.92 0.56
C GLY A 91 5.22 30.15 0.18
N ARG A 92 5.25 28.88 0.58
CA ARG A 92 6.32 27.93 0.28
C ARG A 92 5.68 26.66 -0.29
N ALA A 93 6.05 26.34 -1.53
CA ALA A 93 5.71 25.06 -2.13
C ALA A 93 6.53 23.95 -1.47
N VAL A 94 5.93 22.78 -1.32
CA VAL A 94 6.57 21.60 -0.75
C VAL A 94 6.51 20.46 -1.76
N ALA A 95 7.67 20.16 -2.33
CA ALA A 95 7.85 19.12 -3.33
C ALA A 95 8.26 17.77 -2.73
N THR A 96 7.86 16.68 -3.36
CA THR A 96 8.42 15.35 -3.08
C THR A 96 9.82 15.21 -3.69
N HIS A 97 10.72 14.50 -3.02
CA HIS A 97 12.06 14.20 -3.55
C HIS A 97 12.14 12.87 -4.30
N VAL A 98 11.04 12.11 -4.33
CA VAL A 98 10.97 10.78 -4.91
C VAL A 98 9.80 10.67 -5.86
N ALA A 99 9.95 9.86 -6.90
CA ALA A 99 8.85 9.43 -7.74
C ALA A 99 8.14 8.22 -7.09
N GLY A 100 6.82 8.12 -7.22
CA GLY A 100 6.04 7.06 -6.58
C GLY A 100 4.54 7.30 -6.65
N SER A 101 3.78 6.74 -5.72
CA SER A 101 2.35 6.99 -5.56
C SER A 101 2.07 7.72 -4.26
N LEU A 102 1.15 8.68 -4.27
CA LEU A 102 0.70 9.33 -3.04
C LEU A 102 -0.12 8.32 -2.22
N TRP A 103 0.46 7.83 -1.12
CA TRP A 103 -0.17 6.81 -0.29
C TRP A 103 -1.28 7.38 0.59
N LYS A 104 -0.98 8.47 1.30
CA LYS A 104 -1.90 9.05 2.27
C LYS A 104 -1.68 10.54 2.44
N ILE A 105 -2.77 11.29 2.62
CA ILE A 105 -2.75 12.70 3.00
C ILE A 105 -3.08 12.81 4.50
N GLU A 106 -2.18 13.41 5.28
CA GLU A 106 -2.31 13.57 6.74
C GLU A 106 -2.76 14.99 7.15
N ALA A 107 -2.72 15.96 6.23
CA ALA A 107 -3.10 17.35 6.48
C ALA A 107 -4.05 17.88 5.40
N GLN A 108 -5.02 18.71 5.79
CA GLN A 108 -6.02 19.28 4.89
C GLN A 108 -5.79 20.78 4.67
N VAL A 109 -6.33 21.30 3.56
CA VAL A 109 -6.33 22.74 3.29
C VAL A 109 -7.06 23.47 4.42
N GLY A 110 -6.39 24.46 5.01
CA GLY A 110 -6.90 25.20 6.16
C GLY A 110 -6.19 24.86 7.48
N ASP A 111 -5.51 23.71 7.57
CA ASP A 111 -4.86 23.26 8.79
C ASP A 111 -3.63 24.12 9.14
N ARG A 112 -3.43 24.34 10.44
CA ARG A 112 -2.15 24.84 10.97
C ARG A 112 -1.22 23.67 11.18
N VAL A 113 -0.05 23.74 10.56
CA VAL A 113 0.98 22.69 10.62
C VAL A 113 2.22 23.21 11.32
N LYS A 114 2.92 22.33 12.04
CA LYS A 114 4.21 22.64 12.68
C LYS A 114 5.34 22.15 11.80
N GLU A 115 6.49 22.83 11.90
CA GLU A 115 7.73 22.32 11.31
C GLU A 115 7.99 20.85 11.73
N GLY A 116 8.31 20.00 10.76
CA GLY A 116 8.52 18.56 10.93
C GLY A 116 7.25 17.71 10.98
N GLN A 117 6.04 18.32 10.95
CA GLN A 117 4.79 17.56 10.89
C GLN A 117 4.63 16.88 9.52
N THR A 118 4.30 15.59 9.50
CA THR A 118 3.96 14.86 8.28
C THR A 118 2.72 15.45 7.63
N LEU A 119 2.81 15.76 6.34
CA LEU A 119 1.73 16.34 5.54
C LEU A 119 1.10 15.32 4.61
N VAL A 120 1.95 14.57 3.91
CA VAL A 120 1.58 13.48 3.03
C VAL A 120 2.62 12.37 3.12
N ILE A 121 2.25 11.16 2.71
CA ILE A 121 3.14 10.01 2.62
C ILE A 121 3.17 9.57 1.16
N VAL A 122 4.38 9.47 0.60
CA VAL A 122 4.61 8.92 -0.74
C VAL A 122 5.10 7.49 -0.60
N GLU A 123 4.47 6.55 -1.29
CA GLU A 123 4.98 5.19 -1.45
C GLU A 123 5.90 5.15 -2.67
N SER A 124 7.15 4.79 -2.45
CA SER A 124 8.15 4.64 -3.50
C SER A 124 9.01 3.42 -3.21
N MET A 125 9.18 2.55 -4.20
CA MET A 125 10.01 1.34 -4.06
C MET A 125 9.64 0.49 -2.82
N LYS A 126 8.34 0.36 -2.49
CA LYS A 126 7.82 -0.36 -1.30
C LYS A 126 8.17 0.27 0.04
N MET A 127 8.57 1.54 0.04
CA MET A 127 8.87 2.32 1.24
C MET A 127 7.87 3.46 1.37
N GLU A 128 7.40 3.70 2.60
CA GLU A 128 6.63 4.87 2.95
C GLU A 128 7.58 6.03 3.29
N ILE A 129 7.51 7.11 2.51
CA ILE A 129 8.39 8.28 2.63
C ILE A 129 7.52 9.48 3.05
N PRO A 130 7.60 9.92 4.32
CA PRO A 130 6.83 11.06 4.78
C PRO A 130 7.39 12.36 4.21
N LEU A 131 6.52 13.17 3.61
CA LEU A 131 6.82 14.55 3.27
C LEU A 131 6.37 15.45 4.43
N VAL A 132 7.34 16.10 5.06
CA VAL A 132 7.12 16.89 6.28
C VAL A 132 7.07 18.39 5.98
N ALA A 133 6.39 19.14 6.84
CA ALA A 133 6.33 20.59 6.76
C ALA A 133 7.71 21.22 7.03
N PRO A 134 8.27 22.00 6.10
CA PRO A 134 9.58 22.59 6.28
C PRO A 134 9.57 23.90 7.11
N CYS A 135 8.39 24.36 7.53
CA CYS A 135 8.19 25.46 8.48
C CYS A 135 6.79 25.34 9.12
N SER A 136 6.57 26.07 10.21
CA SER A 136 5.23 26.22 10.79
C SER A 136 4.42 27.23 9.98
N GLY A 137 3.12 26.96 9.81
CA GLY A 137 2.26 27.83 9.02
C GLY A 137 0.90 27.22 8.74
N LYS A 138 0.21 27.75 7.74
CA LYS A 138 -1.11 27.27 7.30
C LYS A 138 -1.02 26.58 5.94
N LEU A 139 -1.57 25.37 5.82
CA LEU A 139 -1.71 24.69 4.53
C LEU A 139 -2.78 25.39 3.70
N THR A 140 -2.44 25.89 2.52
CA THR A 140 -3.34 26.69 1.67
C THR A 140 -3.77 25.99 0.40
N HIS A 141 -2.92 25.12 -0.14
CA HIS A 141 -3.18 24.40 -1.38
C HIS A 141 -2.69 22.96 -1.27
N LEU A 142 -3.41 22.06 -1.93
CA LEU A 142 -3.07 20.65 -2.07
C LEU A 142 -3.35 20.24 -3.52
N PHE A 143 -2.31 19.84 -4.24
CA PHE A 143 -2.33 19.57 -5.69
C PHE A 143 -2.33 18.09 -6.03
N CYS A 144 -2.44 17.23 -5.02
CA CYS A 144 -2.31 15.78 -5.14
C CYS A 144 -3.58 15.07 -4.63
N LYS A 145 -3.72 13.78 -4.96
CA LYS A 145 -4.81 12.91 -4.48
C LYS A 145 -4.22 11.55 -4.12
N GLU A 146 -4.79 10.90 -3.12
CA GLU A 146 -4.38 9.54 -2.74
C GLU A 146 -4.52 8.59 -3.94
N GLY A 147 -3.51 7.74 -4.13
CA GLY A 147 -3.35 6.83 -5.27
C GLY A 147 -2.79 7.46 -6.54
N ALA A 148 -2.62 8.79 -6.61
CA ALA A 148 -2.05 9.45 -7.79
C ALA A 148 -0.53 9.24 -7.89
N GLY A 149 -0.03 9.05 -9.11
CA GLY A 149 1.40 9.07 -9.40
C GLY A 149 2.00 10.46 -9.14
N VAL A 150 3.21 10.48 -8.60
CA VAL A 150 3.98 11.70 -8.35
C VAL A 150 5.40 11.57 -8.89
N ALA A 151 5.95 12.65 -9.43
CA ALA A 151 7.33 12.72 -9.90
C ALA A 151 8.25 13.39 -8.86
N ALA A 152 9.53 13.03 -8.88
CA ALA A 152 10.52 13.73 -8.06
C ALA A 152 10.60 15.21 -8.47
N GLY A 153 10.58 16.11 -7.49
CA GLY A 153 10.54 17.55 -7.70
C GLY A 153 9.13 18.14 -7.84
N GLN A 154 8.09 17.31 -7.97
CA GLN A 154 6.72 17.81 -8.10
C GLN A 154 6.22 18.43 -6.79
N ASP A 155 5.75 19.67 -6.87
CA ASP A 155 5.07 20.36 -5.78
C ASP A 155 3.71 19.73 -5.47
N LEU A 156 3.52 19.31 -4.21
CA LEU A 156 2.29 18.62 -3.79
C LEU A 156 1.34 19.52 -2.99
N LEU A 157 1.88 20.54 -2.34
CA LEU A 157 1.12 21.44 -1.45
C LEU A 157 1.85 22.77 -1.23
N VAL A 158 1.13 23.76 -0.69
CA VAL A 158 1.68 25.08 -0.32
C VAL A 158 1.37 25.41 1.15
N ILE A 159 2.40 25.82 1.88
CA ILE A 159 2.29 26.34 3.25
C ILE A 159 2.56 27.84 3.23
N VAL A 160 1.72 28.64 3.89
CA VAL A 160 2.02 30.05 4.17
C VAL A 160 2.57 30.15 5.59
N ALA A 161 3.82 30.60 5.71
CA ALA A 161 4.44 30.82 7.01
C ALA A 161 3.70 31.95 7.76
N GLU A 162 3.51 31.75 9.06
CA GLU A 162 2.97 32.77 9.98
C GLU A 162 4.09 33.55 10.68
#